data_AF-A0A849A9Y2-F1
#
_entry.id   AF-A0A849A9Y2-F1
#
_cell.length_a   1.000
_cell.length_b   1.000
_cell.length_c   1.000
_cell.angle_alpha   90.00
_cell.angle_beta   90.00
_cell.angle_gamma   90.00
#
_symmetry.space_group_name_H-M   'P 1'
#
loop_
_entity.id
_entity.type
_entity.pdbx_description
1 polymer ?
#
loop_
_entity_poly.entity_id
_entity_poly.type
_entity_poly.pdbx_seq_one_letter_code
_entity_poly.pdbx_strand_id
1 'polypeptide(L)'
;MTAPNRRRFFTVAGAVAASGAVTLAGSRSAQAQAPAQAPAPTAGALTTAEPQRIPATALRRNTPELARQVRQQLDAASTQANVVLNIDFQYQETGYWCGPAATRIALSARGVYRTQQQLANELPTTTNGTDWIGQVTRVLSGYVGWYETKELPNDPPTQAQRDLLWRDVTLDINSGYAIVANIVAPANNHPPGYPNYTIWHYFTAIGYNPDTRDVLIADSAGFAPTATYWLSFNQFATLIPPKGYSA
;
A
#
# COMPACT_ATOMS: atom_id res chain seq x y z
N MET A 1 51.95 -14.07 30.20
CA MET A 1 51.53 -15.46 29.91
C MET A 1 50.14 -15.34 29.30
N THR A 2 49.82 -15.65 28.05
CA THR A 2 50.36 -16.61 27.06
C THR A 2 49.90 -16.14 25.65
N ALA A 3 50.64 -16.54 24.61
CA ALA A 3 50.74 -15.95 23.26
C ALA A 3 49.53 -16.07 22.29
N PRO A 4 49.52 -15.30 21.18
CA PRO A 4 48.52 -15.37 20.10
C PRO A 4 48.88 -16.39 19.00
N ASN A 5 47.86 -17.00 18.38
CA ASN A 5 48.05 -18.06 17.38
C ASN A 5 48.09 -17.50 15.94
N ARG A 6 49.23 -17.66 15.27
CA ARG A 6 49.47 -17.42 13.84
C ARG A 6 49.36 -18.73 13.05
N ARG A 7 48.69 -18.73 11.90
CA ARG A 7 48.95 -19.68 10.78
C ARG A 7 48.76 -18.93 9.46
N ARG A 8 49.84 -18.50 8.79
CA ARG A 8 50.78 -19.21 7.90
C ARG A 8 50.22 -19.40 6.48
N PHE A 9 50.81 -18.61 5.58
CA PHE A 9 50.81 -18.70 4.13
C PHE A 9 51.38 -20.05 3.65
N PHE A 10 50.86 -20.54 2.52
CA PHE A 10 51.59 -21.42 1.61
C PHE A 10 51.42 -20.91 0.18
N THR A 11 52.55 -20.49 -0.39
CA THR A 11 52.74 -20.23 -1.82
C THR A 11 53.33 -21.50 -2.42
N VAL A 12 52.79 -21.98 -3.54
CA VAL A 12 53.51 -22.91 -4.42
C VAL A 12 53.40 -22.38 -5.84
N ALA A 13 54.55 -22.00 -6.38
CA ALA A 13 54.77 -21.72 -7.79
C ALA A 13 55.08 -23.04 -8.51
N GLY A 14 54.62 -23.16 -9.76
CA GLY A 14 54.95 -24.26 -10.66
C GLY A 14 54.49 -23.93 -12.06
N ALA A 15 55.36 -23.27 -12.82
CA ALA A 15 55.19 -23.01 -14.24
C ALA A 15 55.70 -24.21 -15.06
N VAL A 16 54.93 -24.63 -16.07
CA VAL A 16 55.46 -25.36 -17.23
C VAL A 16 54.84 -24.74 -18.48
N ALA A 17 55.72 -24.20 -19.32
CA ALA A 17 55.39 -23.73 -20.66
C ALA A 17 55.45 -24.90 -21.65
N ALA A 18 54.48 -24.99 -22.55
CA ALA A 18 54.64 -25.67 -23.82
C ALA A 18 53.73 -25.02 -24.88
N SER A 19 54.37 -24.62 -25.96
CA SER A 19 53.87 -23.91 -27.12
C SER A 19 52.84 -24.72 -27.91
N GLY A 20 51.79 -24.06 -28.41
CA GLY A 20 50.80 -24.64 -29.32
C GLY A 20 50.12 -23.56 -30.15
N ALA A 21 50.43 -23.59 -31.45
CA ALA A 21 49.93 -22.84 -32.59
C ALA A 21 48.73 -21.87 -32.42
N VAL A 22 48.97 -20.66 -32.92
CA VAL A 22 47.97 -19.66 -33.32
C VAL A 22 47.15 -20.19 -34.50
N THR A 23 45.83 -20.24 -34.35
CA THR A 23 44.87 -20.13 -35.45
C THR A 23 43.92 -18.98 -35.13
N LEU A 24 44.03 -17.87 -35.86
CA LEU A 24 43.05 -16.80 -35.86
C LEU A 24 41.75 -17.32 -36.50
N ALA A 25 40.73 -17.56 -35.69
CA ALA A 25 39.35 -17.70 -36.15
C ALA A 25 38.56 -16.47 -35.65
N GLY A 26 37.91 -15.78 -36.60
CA GLY A 26 37.36 -14.45 -36.42
C GLY A 26 36.34 -14.31 -35.28
N SER A 27 36.43 -13.18 -34.60
CA SER A 27 35.48 -12.68 -33.62
C SER A 27 34.12 -12.45 -34.29
N ARG A 28 33.15 -13.34 -34.03
CA ARG A 28 31.73 -13.01 -34.20
C ARG A 28 31.25 -12.43 -32.87
N SER A 29 30.88 -11.16 -32.89
CA SER A 29 30.17 -10.48 -31.81
C SER A 29 28.90 -11.26 -31.48
N ALA A 30 28.90 -12.01 -30.38
CA ALA A 30 27.68 -12.58 -29.82
C ALA A 30 26.89 -11.43 -29.18
N GLN A 31 25.98 -10.85 -29.94
CA GLN A 31 24.93 -9.98 -29.43
C GLN A 31 24.08 -10.82 -28.47
N ALA A 32 24.20 -10.58 -27.16
CA ALA A 32 23.32 -11.18 -26.17
C ALA A 32 21.90 -10.67 -26.43
N GLN A 33 21.05 -11.52 -27.02
CA GLN A 33 19.62 -11.29 -27.10
C GLN A 33 19.05 -11.34 -25.67
N ALA A 34 18.48 -10.21 -25.24
CA ALA A 34 17.68 -10.15 -24.03
C ALA A 34 16.56 -11.21 -24.11
N PRO A 35 16.22 -11.89 -22.99
CA PRO A 35 15.14 -12.86 -23.01
C PRO A 35 13.83 -12.16 -23.38
N ALA A 36 13.10 -12.76 -24.33
CA ALA A 36 11.79 -12.30 -24.76
C ALA A 36 10.86 -12.20 -23.54
N GLN A 37 10.27 -11.03 -23.34
CA GLN A 37 9.24 -10.81 -22.32
C GLN A 37 8.08 -11.78 -22.58
N ALA A 38 7.75 -12.59 -21.57
CA ALA A 38 6.55 -13.42 -21.61
C ALA A 38 5.32 -12.51 -21.79
N PRO A 39 4.35 -12.88 -22.65
CA PRO A 39 3.16 -12.08 -22.82
C PRO A 39 2.41 -11.99 -21.49
N ALA A 40 2.04 -10.76 -21.11
CA ALA A 40 1.18 -10.53 -19.97
C ALA A 40 -0.10 -11.38 -20.11
N PRO A 41 -0.60 -12.01 -19.05
CA PRO A 41 -1.86 -12.73 -19.13
C PRO A 41 -2.94 -11.72 -19.54
N THR A 42 -3.62 -11.99 -20.65
CA THR A 42 -4.80 -11.24 -21.08
C THR A 42 -5.83 -11.34 -19.95
N ALA A 43 -6.00 -10.24 -19.23
CA ALA A 43 -7.10 -10.06 -18.29
C ALA A 43 -8.40 -10.39 -19.04
N GLY A 44 -9.06 -11.47 -18.64
CA GLY A 44 -10.40 -11.79 -19.10
C GLY A 44 -11.29 -10.58 -18.84
N ALA A 45 -12.09 -10.21 -19.84
CA ALA A 45 -12.99 -9.06 -19.79
C ALA A 45 -13.98 -9.21 -18.63
N LEU A 46 -13.63 -8.64 -17.47
CA LEU A 46 -14.60 -8.23 -16.48
C LEU A 46 -15.36 -7.07 -17.11
N THR A 47 -16.67 -7.25 -17.26
CA THR A 47 -17.64 -6.23 -17.68
C THR A 47 -17.22 -4.88 -17.10
N THR A 48 -17.00 -3.88 -17.95
CA THR A 48 -16.61 -2.52 -17.55
C THR A 48 -17.71 -1.94 -16.68
N ALA A 49 -17.61 -2.15 -15.37
CA ALA A 49 -18.38 -1.38 -14.39
C ALA A 49 -18.11 0.09 -14.68
N GLU A 50 -19.15 0.91 -14.77
CA GLU A 50 -18.95 2.35 -14.79
C GLU A 50 -18.04 2.75 -13.61
N PRO A 51 -17.12 3.70 -13.82
CA PRO A 51 -16.26 4.13 -12.74
C PRO A 51 -17.13 4.67 -11.61
N GLN A 52 -17.00 4.04 -10.45
CA GLN A 52 -17.85 4.34 -9.31
C GLN A 52 -17.45 5.68 -8.72
N ARG A 53 -18.33 6.66 -8.92
CA ARG A 53 -18.11 8.05 -8.53
C ARG A 53 -19.13 8.46 -7.50
N ILE A 54 -18.66 9.14 -6.45
CA ILE A 54 -19.54 9.84 -5.53
C ILE A 54 -20.03 11.14 -6.21
N PRO A 55 -21.35 11.37 -6.32
CA PRO A 55 -21.87 12.63 -6.87
C PRO A 55 -21.34 13.84 -6.09
N ALA A 56 -21.07 14.95 -6.79
CA ALA A 56 -20.56 16.18 -6.14
C ALA A 56 -21.48 16.67 -5.00
N THR A 57 -22.79 16.45 -5.10
CA THR A 57 -23.79 16.78 -4.07
C THR A 57 -23.69 15.92 -2.81
N ALA A 58 -23.07 14.74 -2.90
CA ALA A 58 -22.88 13.82 -1.78
C ALA A 58 -21.49 13.96 -1.13
N LEU A 59 -20.60 14.81 -1.68
CA LEU A 59 -19.27 15.04 -1.10
C LEU A 59 -19.37 15.80 0.22
N ARG A 60 -18.63 15.31 1.22
CA ARG A 60 -18.49 15.97 2.51
C ARG A 60 -17.46 17.09 2.43
N ARG A 61 -17.70 18.19 3.14
CA ARG A 61 -16.81 19.35 3.14
C ARG A 61 -15.70 19.23 4.18
N ASN A 62 -14.49 19.60 3.79
CA ASN A 62 -13.36 19.79 4.70
C ASN A 62 -13.50 21.14 5.40
N THR A 63 -13.81 21.14 6.70
CA THR A 63 -13.98 22.35 7.52
C THR A 63 -13.09 22.32 8.76
N PRO A 64 -12.78 23.47 9.38
CA PRO A 64 -12.08 23.47 10.67
C PRO A 64 -12.81 22.69 11.77
N GLU A 65 -14.16 22.66 11.72
CA GLU A 65 -14.97 21.89 12.64
C GLU A 65 -14.75 20.38 12.47
N LEU A 66 -14.73 19.89 11.22
CA LEU A 66 -14.38 18.50 10.93
C LEU A 66 -13.00 18.15 11.50
N ALA A 67 -11.99 19.01 11.30
CA ALA A 67 -10.64 18.77 11.82
C ALA A 67 -10.60 18.70 13.36
N ARG A 68 -11.48 19.42 14.07
CA ARG A 68 -11.64 19.27 15.53
C ARG A 68 -12.30 17.93 15.89
N GLN A 69 -13.38 17.57 15.20
CA GLN A 69 -14.12 16.34 15.44
C GLN A 69 -13.27 15.09 15.20
N VAL A 70 -12.47 15.08 14.12
CA VAL A 70 -11.59 13.94 13.85
C VAL A 70 -10.50 13.83 14.91
N ARG A 71 -9.88 14.94 15.34
CA ARG A 71 -8.90 14.88 16.44
C ARG A 71 -9.51 14.30 17.72
N GLN A 72 -10.72 14.73 18.09
CA GLN A 72 -11.43 14.15 19.23
C GLN A 72 -11.71 12.65 19.05
N GLN A 73 -12.04 12.19 17.83
CA GLN A 73 -12.19 10.76 17.54
C GLN A 73 -10.89 9.99 17.70
N LEU A 74 -9.76 10.53 17.22
CA LEU A 74 -8.45 9.90 17.36
C LEU A 74 -7.98 9.88 18.81
N ASP A 75 -8.19 10.96 19.57
CA ASP A 75 -7.88 11.02 21.00
C ASP A 75 -8.70 9.98 21.78
N ALA A 76 -9.99 9.86 21.47
CA ALA A 76 -10.85 8.84 22.08
C ALA A 76 -10.46 7.41 21.67
N ALA A 77 -9.96 7.23 20.44
CA ALA A 77 -9.46 5.94 19.96
C ALA A 77 -8.09 5.59 20.56
N SER A 78 -7.26 6.57 20.95
CA SER A 78 -5.91 6.39 21.50
C SER A 78 -5.93 6.02 22.99
N THR A 79 -6.61 4.93 23.32
CA THR A 79 -6.63 4.37 24.68
C THR A 79 -5.34 3.58 24.97
N GLN A 80 -5.09 3.20 26.24
CA GLN A 80 -3.91 2.40 26.62
C GLN A 80 -3.79 1.07 25.86
N ALA A 81 -4.90 0.53 25.35
CA ALA A 81 -4.90 -0.72 24.59
C ALA A 81 -4.67 -0.52 23.09
N ASN A 82 -4.89 0.68 22.54
CA ASN A 82 -4.89 0.92 21.10
C ASN A 82 -3.61 1.61 20.64
N VAL A 83 -3.13 1.27 19.44
CA VAL A 83 -2.10 2.03 18.75
C VAL A 83 -2.75 2.80 17.62
N VAL A 84 -2.67 4.12 17.65
CA VAL A 84 -3.31 5.02 16.68
C VAL A 84 -2.33 6.09 16.23
N LEU A 85 -2.23 6.30 14.92
CA LEU A 85 -1.43 7.36 14.33
C LEU A 85 -2.15 8.70 14.46
N ASN A 86 -1.39 9.74 14.78
CA ASN A 86 -1.86 11.11 14.59
C ASN A 86 -1.88 11.42 13.09
N ILE A 87 -3.01 11.88 12.56
CA ILE A 87 -3.19 12.20 11.13
C ILE A 87 -3.88 13.56 10.96
N ASP A 88 -3.73 14.13 9.77
CA ASP A 88 -4.56 15.24 9.29
C ASP A 88 -5.56 14.72 8.27
N PHE A 89 -6.77 14.42 8.73
CA PHE A 89 -7.84 13.85 7.91
C PHE A 89 -8.47 14.87 6.95
N GLN A 90 -8.77 14.42 5.74
CA GLN A 90 -9.67 15.12 4.82
C GLN A 90 -10.56 14.12 4.08
N TYR A 91 -11.82 14.51 3.87
CA TYR A 91 -12.66 13.87 2.87
C TYR A 91 -12.15 14.19 1.47
N GLN A 92 -12.41 13.28 0.53
CA GLN A 92 -12.03 13.45 -0.87
C GLN A 92 -12.71 14.67 -1.50
N GLU A 93 -11.97 15.44 -2.28
CA GLU A 93 -12.46 16.69 -2.90
C GLU A 93 -13.27 16.45 -4.19
N THR A 94 -13.18 15.26 -4.78
CA THR A 94 -13.96 14.85 -5.96
C THR A 94 -14.59 13.47 -5.76
N GLY A 95 -15.50 13.08 -6.63
CA GLY A 95 -16.15 11.76 -6.60
C GLY A 95 -15.24 10.56 -6.84
N TYR A 96 -13.98 10.76 -7.26
CA TYR A 96 -13.05 9.72 -7.72
C TYR A 96 -11.64 9.87 -7.12
N TRP A 97 -11.46 10.75 -6.13
CA TRP A 97 -10.16 11.02 -5.49
C TRP A 97 -9.93 10.23 -4.19
N CYS A 98 -10.55 9.06 -4.05
CA CYS A 98 -10.30 8.18 -2.91
C CYS A 98 -8.80 7.81 -2.77
N GLY A 99 -8.12 7.47 -3.87
CA GLY A 99 -6.67 7.21 -3.88
C GLY A 99 -5.83 8.40 -3.40
N PRO A 100 -5.93 9.59 -4.02
CA PRO A 100 -5.26 10.81 -3.57
C PRO A 100 -5.55 11.19 -2.11
N ALA A 101 -6.80 11.10 -1.67
CA ALA A 101 -7.20 11.45 -0.31
C ALA A 101 -6.64 10.44 0.72
N ALA A 102 -6.72 9.14 0.45
CA ALA A 102 -6.13 8.10 1.31
C ALA A 102 -4.61 8.24 1.42
N THR A 103 -3.94 8.49 0.27
CA THR A 103 -2.49 8.76 0.22
C THR A 103 -2.12 9.98 1.05
N ARG A 104 -2.90 11.06 0.95
CA ARG A 104 -2.71 12.28 1.75
C ARG A 104 -2.78 11.98 3.25
N ILE A 105 -3.80 11.24 3.67
CA ILE A 105 -3.97 10.85 5.07
C ILE A 105 -2.75 10.07 5.56
N ALA A 106 -2.26 9.11 4.78
CA ALA A 106 -1.09 8.33 5.13
C ALA A 106 0.19 9.18 5.27
N LEU A 107 0.44 10.10 4.32
CA LEU A 107 1.57 11.03 4.39
C LEU A 107 1.51 11.94 5.63
N SER A 108 0.31 12.34 6.04
CA SER A 108 0.15 13.21 7.21
C SER A 108 0.59 12.56 8.52
N ALA A 109 0.52 11.22 8.63
CA ALA A 109 1.05 10.48 9.78
C ALA A 109 2.56 10.68 9.96
N ARG A 110 3.24 11.06 8.87
CA ARG A 110 4.68 11.33 8.80
C ARG A 110 5.01 12.82 8.73
N GLY A 111 4.03 13.68 8.99
CA GLY A 111 4.21 15.14 8.94
C GLY A 111 4.36 15.70 7.52
N VAL A 112 4.00 14.92 6.48
CA VAL A 112 4.04 15.37 5.09
C VAL A 112 2.64 15.79 4.66
N TYR A 113 2.47 17.09 4.39
CA TYR A 113 1.18 17.67 4.01
C TYR A 113 1.20 18.09 2.54
N ARG A 114 0.45 17.39 1.69
CA ARG A 114 0.22 17.70 0.26
C ARG A 114 -1.25 17.97 -0.01
N THR A 115 -1.57 18.64 -1.10
CA THR A 115 -2.97 18.78 -1.56
C THR A 115 -3.42 17.52 -2.29
N GLN A 116 -4.73 17.25 -2.31
CA GLN A 116 -5.25 16.11 -3.07
C GLN A 116 -5.02 16.28 -4.58
N GLN A 117 -5.06 17.51 -5.09
CA GLN A 117 -4.74 17.80 -6.49
C GLN A 117 -3.29 17.46 -6.87
N GLN A 118 -2.32 17.77 -5.99
CA GLN A 118 -0.92 17.38 -6.22
C GLN A 118 -0.79 15.86 -6.31
N LEU A 119 -1.38 15.15 -5.34
CA LEU A 119 -1.35 13.70 -5.30
C LEU A 119 -2.12 13.06 -6.46
N ALA A 120 -3.23 13.66 -6.91
CA ALA A 120 -3.96 13.20 -8.09
C ALA A 120 -3.10 13.25 -9.36
N ASN A 121 -2.29 14.30 -9.52
CA ASN A 121 -1.34 14.41 -10.63
C ASN A 121 -0.21 13.37 -10.54
N GLU A 122 0.24 13.06 -9.32
CA GLU A 122 1.31 12.09 -9.08
C GLU A 122 0.84 10.62 -9.12
N LEU A 123 -0.43 10.34 -8.82
CA LEU A 123 -1.09 9.01 -8.80
C LEU A 123 -1.80 8.64 -10.12
N PRO A 124 -1.37 9.25 -11.24
CA PRO A 124 -2.16 9.43 -12.47
C PRO A 124 -3.68 9.27 -12.35
N THR A 125 -4.31 9.92 -11.38
CA THR A 125 -5.75 9.74 -11.11
C THR A 125 -6.58 10.35 -12.23
N THR A 126 -7.49 9.56 -12.80
CA THR A 126 -8.47 10.03 -13.78
C THR A 126 -9.85 10.12 -13.16
N THR A 127 -10.88 10.49 -13.95
CA THR A 127 -12.28 10.37 -13.50
C THR A 127 -12.69 8.94 -13.17
N ASN A 128 -11.87 7.94 -13.54
CA ASN A 128 -12.07 6.54 -13.20
C ASN A 128 -11.42 6.13 -11.88
N GLY A 129 -10.71 7.04 -11.21
CA GLY A 129 -9.97 6.78 -9.98
C GLY A 129 -8.47 6.55 -10.23
N THR A 130 -7.81 6.00 -9.20
CA THR A 130 -6.42 5.52 -9.25
C THR A 130 -6.44 4.01 -9.48
N ASP A 131 -5.80 3.54 -10.54
CA ASP A 131 -6.03 2.18 -11.04
C ASP A 131 -5.41 1.09 -10.17
N TRP A 132 -4.20 1.32 -9.66
CA TRP A 132 -3.39 0.26 -9.06
C TRP A 132 -2.63 0.71 -7.82
N ILE A 133 -2.55 -0.19 -6.83
CA ILE A 133 -1.97 0.11 -5.53
C ILE A 133 -0.47 0.47 -5.60
N GLY A 134 0.28 -0.08 -6.56
CA GLY A 134 1.70 0.29 -6.72
C GLY A 134 1.93 1.76 -7.12
N GLN A 135 0.92 2.44 -7.69
CA GLN A 135 0.97 3.89 -7.91
C GLN A 135 1.01 4.63 -6.58
N VAL A 136 0.18 4.21 -5.61
CA VAL A 136 0.18 4.73 -4.24
C VAL A 136 1.49 4.44 -3.55
N THR A 137 1.98 3.19 -3.61
CA THR A 137 3.27 2.80 -3.01
C THR A 137 4.42 3.69 -3.51
N ARG A 138 4.50 3.92 -4.82
CA ARG A 138 5.53 4.78 -5.43
C ARG A 138 5.49 6.21 -4.89
N VAL A 139 4.30 6.80 -4.77
CA VAL A 139 4.16 8.17 -4.26
C VAL A 139 4.52 8.22 -2.78
N LEU A 140 4.00 7.29 -1.97
CA LEU A 140 4.30 7.25 -0.53
C LEU A 140 5.80 7.07 -0.26
N SER A 141 6.44 6.06 -0.87
CA SER A 141 7.89 5.83 -0.74
C SER A 141 8.72 7.01 -1.24
N GLY A 142 8.27 7.70 -2.30
CA GLY A 142 8.94 8.91 -2.80
C GLY A 142 9.00 10.05 -1.78
N TYR A 143 8.02 10.15 -0.88
CA TYR A 143 7.99 11.19 0.16
C TYR A 143 8.61 10.77 1.49
N VAL A 144 8.41 9.52 1.91
CA VAL A 144 8.78 9.07 3.28
C VAL A 144 9.74 7.88 3.31
N GLY A 145 10.34 7.58 2.16
CA GLY A 145 11.45 6.64 2.00
C GLY A 145 11.02 5.21 1.70
N TRP A 146 10.28 4.59 2.61
CA TRP A 146 9.96 3.16 2.54
C TRP A 146 8.46 2.92 2.52
N TYR A 147 8.03 2.11 1.55
CA TYR A 147 6.73 1.48 1.39
C TYR A 147 6.89 0.33 0.38
N GLU A 148 6.17 -0.77 0.58
CA GLU A 148 6.15 -1.92 -0.31
C GLU A 148 4.73 -2.17 -0.84
N THR A 149 4.65 -2.56 -2.11
CA THR A 149 3.38 -2.99 -2.71
C THR A 149 3.12 -4.44 -2.34
N LYS A 150 1.97 -4.72 -1.72
CA LYS A 150 1.54 -6.06 -1.35
C LYS A 150 0.27 -6.42 -2.11
N GLU A 151 0.40 -7.36 -3.04
CA GLU A 151 -0.74 -7.88 -3.80
C GLU A 151 -1.48 -8.97 -3.02
N LEU A 152 -2.81 -8.91 -3.03
CA LEU A 152 -3.71 -9.87 -2.39
C LEU A 152 -4.65 -10.51 -3.43
N PRO A 153 -4.12 -11.30 -4.40
CA PRO A 153 -4.90 -11.79 -5.54
C PRO A 153 -5.96 -12.86 -5.20
N ASN A 154 -5.92 -13.47 -4.02
CA ASN A 154 -6.84 -14.56 -3.64
C ASN A 154 -8.02 -14.00 -2.85
N ASP A 155 -9.25 -14.34 -3.26
CA ASP A 155 -10.48 -13.96 -2.58
C ASP A 155 -11.28 -15.23 -2.19
N PRO A 156 -11.39 -15.58 -0.89
CA PRO A 156 -10.80 -14.89 0.27
C PRO A 156 -9.26 -15.05 0.34
N PRO A 157 -8.57 -14.17 1.09
CA PRO A 157 -7.11 -14.23 1.20
C PRO A 157 -6.66 -15.50 1.94
N THR A 158 -5.55 -16.08 1.48
CA THR A 158 -4.93 -17.24 2.14
C THR A 158 -4.46 -16.90 3.54
N GLN A 159 -4.25 -17.91 4.39
CA GLN A 159 -3.72 -17.72 5.74
C GLN A 159 -2.39 -16.94 5.74
N ALA A 160 -1.46 -17.29 4.85
CA ALA A 160 -0.19 -16.59 4.72
C ALA A 160 -0.35 -15.10 4.34
N GLN A 161 -1.32 -14.79 3.46
CA GLN A 161 -1.62 -13.39 3.10
C GLN A 161 -2.22 -12.62 4.28
N ARG A 162 -3.09 -13.26 5.08
CA ARG A 162 -3.63 -12.63 6.30
C ARG A 162 -2.55 -12.43 7.36
N ASP A 163 -1.66 -13.40 7.56
CA ASP A 163 -0.59 -13.28 8.54
C ASP A 163 0.40 -12.18 8.15
N LEU A 164 0.73 -12.08 6.86
CA LEU A 164 1.53 -10.98 6.32
C LEU A 164 0.84 -9.63 6.52
N LEU A 165 -0.44 -9.51 6.14
CA LEU A 165 -1.20 -8.26 6.31
C LEU A 165 -1.27 -7.83 7.78
N TRP A 166 -1.51 -8.76 8.72
CA TRP A 166 -1.54 -8.41 10.14
C TRP A 166 -0.17 -7.97 10.66
N ARG A 167 0.90 -8.66 10.24
CA ARG A 167 2.26 -8.27 10.58
C ARG A 167 2.54 -6.85 10.08
N ASP A 168 2.24 -6.56 8.83
CA ASP A 168 2.45 -5.24 8.23
C ASP A 168 1.60 -4.17 8.96
N VAL A 169 0.31 -4.42 9.24
CA VAL A 169 -0.54 -3.53 10.07
C VAL A 169 0.14 -3.16 11.38
N THR A 170 0.62 -4.16 12.12
CA THR A 170 1.23 -3.89 13.43
C THR A 170 2.61 -3.22 13.31
N LEU A 171 3.47 -3.68 12.41
CA LEU A 171 4.84 -3.18 12.24
C LEU A 171 4.85 -1.73 11.75
N ASP A 172 4.05 -1.43 10.74
CA ASP A 172 4.08 -0.16 10.02
C ASP A 172 3.45 0.92 10.88
N ILE A 173 2.30 0.64 11.49
CA ILE A 173 1.63 1.57 12.40
C ILE A 173 2.50 1.86 13.63
N ASN A 174 3.17 0.86 14.21
CA ASN A 174 4.15 1.10 15.28
C ASN A 174 5.33 1.97 14.82
N SER A 175 5.64 1.95 13.53
CA SER A 175 6.72 2.72 12.91
C SER A 175 6.26 4.06 12.30
N GLY A 176 5.00 4.46 12.54
CA GLY A 176 4.45 5.72 12.05
C GLY A 176 3.97 5.69 10.59
N TYR A 177 3.95 4.52 9.94
CA TYR A 177 3.52 4.34 8.56
C TYR A 177 2.07 3.83 8.53
N ALA A 178 1.17 4.63 7.96
CA ALA A 178 -0.21 4.21 7.75
C ALA A 178 -0.31 3.32 6.50
N ILE A 179 -1.24 2.36 6.50
CA ILE A 179 -1.45 1.46 5.36
C ILE A 179 -2.56 2.01 4.48
N VAL A 180 -2.28 2.18 3.18
CA VAL A 180 -3.33 2.50 2.19
C VAL A 180 -3.74 1.21 1.49
N ALA A 181 -5.03 0.91 1.49
CA ALA A 181 -5.56 -0.31 0.88
C ALA A 181 -6.52 0.04 -0.26
N ASN A 182 -6.34 -0.64 -1.39
CA ASN A 182 -7.31 -0.68 -2.49
C ASN A 182 -8.29 -1.82 -2.19
N ILE A 183 -9.58 -1.53 -2.18
CA ILE A 183 -10.61 -2.46 -1.72
C ILE A 183 -11.72 -2.68 -2.73
N VAL A 184 -12.39 -3.82 -2.55
CA VAL A 184 -13.66 -4.19 -3.17
C VAL A 184 -14.63 -4.55 -2.04
N ALA A 185 -15.62 -3.70 -1.80
CA ALA A 185 -16.62 -3.90 -0.77
C ALA A 185 -17.95 -4.32 -1.42
N PRO A 186 -18.26 -5.62 -1.55
CA PRO A 186 -19.57 -6.05 -2.03
C PRO A 186 -20.68 -5.81 -1.00
N ALA A 187 -21.92 -5.72 -1.51
CA ALA A 187 -23.20 -5.95 -0.83
C ALA A 187 -23.15 -6.40 0.65
N ASN A 188 -22.66 -7.62 0.80
CA ASN A 188 -22.67 -8.44 1.98
C ASN A 188 -21.44 -8.29 2.88
N ASN A 189 -20.47 -7.43 2.51
CA ASN A 189 -19.23 -7.20 3.25
C ASN A 189 -18.94 -5.70 3.47
N HIS A 190 -19.97 -4.85 3.43
CA HIS A 190 -19.81 -3.41 3.55
C HIS A 190 -19.28 -2.94 4.91
N PRO A 191 -18.31 -2.00 4.92
CA PRO A 191 -18.10 -1.15 6.08
C PRO A 191 -19.37 -0.34 6.43
N PRO A 192 -19.45 0.22 7.64
CA PRO A 192 -20.61 0.99 8.08
C PRO A 192 -20.96 2.14 7.11
N GLY A 193 -22.24 2.26 6.75
CA GLY A 193 -22.77 3.37 5.95
C GLY A 193 -22.56 3.26 4.43
N TYR A 194 -21.92 2.19 3.94
CA TYR A 194 -21.76 1.99 2.49
C TYR A 194 -23.12 1.73 1.81
N PRO A 195 -23.34 2.28 0.60
CA PRO A 195 -24.59 2.09 -0.13
C PRO A 195 -24.71 0.65 -0.63
N ASN A 196 -25.93 0.14 -0.85
CA ASN A 196 -26.20 -1.29 -1.14
C ASN A 196 -25.86 -1.73 -2.59
N TYR A 197 -24.63 -1.53 -3.03
CA TYR A 197 -24.02 -2.08 -4.23
C TYR A 197 -22.49 -2.15 -4.03
N THR A 198 -21.79 -3.00 -4.79
CA THR A 198 -20.34 -3.17 -4.67
C THR A 198 -19.60 -1.83 -4.77
N ILE A 199 -18.63 -1.55 -3.91
CA ILE A 199 -17.82 -0.33 -3.94
C ILE A 199 -16.34 -0.65 -4.20
N TRP A 200 -15.75 -0.04 -5.23
CA TRP A 200 -14.31 -0.03 -5.47
C TRP A 200 -13.72 1.26 -4.90
N HIS A 201 -12.75 1.16 -3.97
CA HIS A 201 -12.35 2.31 -3.16
C HIS A 201 -10.92 2.22 -2.61
N TYR A 202 -10.41 3.34 -2.10
CA TYR A 202 -9.20 3.36 -1.28
C TYR A 202 -9.51 3.98 0.08
N PHE A 203 -9.02 3.34 1.13
CA PHE A 203 -9.04 3.90 2.49
C PHE A 203 -7.71 3.67 3.20
N THR A 204 -7.53 4.30 4.36
CA THR A 204 -6.27 4.25 5.09
C THR A 204 -6.47 3.60 6.46
N ALA A 205 -5.75 2.52 6.74
CA ALA A 205 -5.64 1.97 8.09
C ALA A 205 -4.60 2.78 8.88
N ILE A 206 -5.03 3.33 10.02
CA ILE A 206 -4.29 4.31 10.82
C ILE A 206 -4.09 3.87 12.27
N GLY A 207 -4.62 2.73 12.66
CA GLY A 207 -4.48 2.19 14.01
C GLY A 207 -4.90 0.74 14.11
N TYR A 208 -4.60 0.11 15.22
CA TYR A 208 -5.05 -1.24 15.54
C TYR A 208 -5.26 -1.43 17.05
N ASN A 209 -6.07 -2.41 17.39
CA ASN A 209 -6.19 -2.95 18.73
C ASN A 209 -5.53 -4.35 18.76
N PRO A 210 -4.49 -4.57 19.58
CA PRO A 210 -3.77 -5.84 19.66
C PRO A 210 -4.59 -6.98 20.27
N ASP A 211 -5.53 -6.66 21.18
CA ASP A 211 -6.32 -7.64 21.93
C ASP A 211 -7.49 -8.17 21.09
N THR A 212 -8.24 -7.28 20.44
CA THR A 212 -9.40 -7.64 19.62
C THR A 212 -9.05 -7.91 18.16
N ARG A 213 -7.85 -7.50 17.73
CA ARG A 213 -7.43 -7.49 16.32
C ARG A 213 -8.38 -6.67 15.44
N ASP A 214 -8.82 -5.53 15.94
CA ASP A 214 -9.52 -4.54 15.11
C ASP A 214 -8.53 -3.57 14.47
N VAL A 215 -8.89 -3.03 13.32
CA VAL A 215 -8.13 -2.03 12.56
C VAL A 215 -8.94 -0.75 12.48
N LEU A 216 -8.33 0.37 12.85
CA LEU A 216 -8.94 1.69 12.74
C LEU A 216 -8.74 2.22 11.32
N ILE A 217 -9.85 2.48 10.64
CA ILE A 217 -9.88 2.99 9.28
C ILE A 217 -10.18 4.49 9.31
N ALA A 218 -9.43 5.27 8.55
CA ALA A 218 -9.76 6.61 8.11
C ALA A 218 -10.26 6.53 6.65
N ASP A 219 -11.54 6.87 6.44
CA ASP A 219 -12.20 6.71 5.15
C ASP A 219 -12.62 8.05 4.57
N SER A 220 -11.90 8.49 3.55
CA SER A 220 -12.10 9.79 2.91
C SER A 220 -13.35 9.87 2.02
N ALA A 221 -14.06 8.77 1.75
CA ALA A 221 -15.28 8.81 0.93
C ALA A 221 -16.49 9.40 1.67
N GLY A 222 -16.52 9.30 3.00
CA GLY A 222 -17.63 9.82 3.80
C GLY A 222 -18.94 9.04 3.69
N PHE A 223 -18.88 7.76 3.29
CA PHE A 223 -20.02 6.83 3.35
C PHE A 223 -20.44 6.57 4.80
N ALA A 224 -19.47 6.34 5.69
CA ALA A 224 -19.71 6.13 7.12
C ALA A 224 -20.21 7.42 7.81
N PRO A 225 -20.96 7.31 8.93
CA PRO A 225 -21.39 8.47 9.70
C PRO A 225 -20.21 9.33 10.19
N THR A 226 -19.10 8.68 10.56
CA THR A 226 -17.88 9.27 11.09
C THR A 226 -16.72 9.19 10.09
N ALA A 227 -15.70 10.04 10.27
CA ALA A 227 -14.49 10.02 9.44
C ALA A 227 -13.63 8.77 9.67
N THR A 228 -13.70 8.22 10.88
CA THR A 228 -13.00 7.00 11.26
C THR A 228 -13.95 5.96 11.85
N TYR A 229 -13.62 4.69 11.67
CA TYR A 229 -14.37 3.57 12.25
C TYR A 229 -13.48 2.33 12.40
N TRP A 230 -13.82 1.47 13.34
CA TRP A 230 -13.13 0.19 13.55
C TRP A 230 -13.74 -0.90 12.67
N LEU A 231 -12.89 -1.71 12.06
CA LEU A 231 -13.27 -2.97 11.41
C LEU A 231 -12.55 -4.12 12.11
N SER A 232 -13.19 -5.28 12.18
CA SER A 232 -12.45 -6.50 12.52
C SER A 232 -11.36 -6.76 11.48
N PHE A 233 -10.22 -7.30 11.90
CA PHE A 233 -9.14 -7.65 10.97
C PHE A 233 -9.63 -8.62 9.88
N ASN A 234 -10.53 -9.54 10.21
CA ASN A 234 -11.10 -10.45 9.23
C ASN A 234 -11.88 -9.70 8.14
N GLN A 235 -12.72 -8.74 8.53
CA GLN A 235 -13.44 -7.92 7.55
C GLN A 235 -12.45 -7.10 6.70
N PHE A 236 -11.52 -6.39 7.33
CA PHE A 236 -10.49 -5.62 6.63
C PHE A 236 -9.72 -6.47 5.62
N ALA A 237 -9.27 -7.66 6.00
CA ALA A 237 -8.53 -8.57 5.11
C ALA A 237 -9.38 -9.03 3.91
N THR A 238 -10.67 -9.29 4.11
CA THR A 238 -11.58 -9.71 3.02
C THR A 238 -12.01 -8.58 2.08
N LEU A 239 -11.77 -7.32 2.46
CA LEU A 239 -12.09 -6.17 1.61
C LEU A 239 -11.00 -5.91 0.55
N ILE A 240 -9.77 -6.38 0.75
CA ILE A 240 -8.64 -6.03 -0.12
C ILE A 240 -8.61 -6.83 -1.43
N PRO A 241 -8.85 -8.16 -1.44
CA PRO A 241 -8.78 -8.92 -2.68
C PRO A 241 -9.76 -8.48 -3.78
N PRO A 242 -9.42 -8.69 -5.06
CA PRO A 242 -8.14 -9.20 -5.59
C PRO A 242 -7.11 -8.07 -5.79
N LYS A 243 -7.20 -6.97 -5.03
CA LYS A 243 -6.32 -5.80 -5.15
C LYS A 243 -5.07 -5.98 -4.27
N GLY A 244 -4.73 -4.96 -3.50
CA GLY A 244 -3.55 -4.95 -2.65
C GLY A 244 -3.51 -3.72 -1.75
N TYR A 245 -2.44 -3.63 -0.97
CA TYR A 245 -2.18 -2.54 -0.04
C TYR A 245 -0.73 -2.04 -0.15
N SER A 246 -0.50 -0.81 0.33
CA SER A 246 0.83 -0.21 0.50
C SER A 246 1.18 -0.22 1.98
N ALA A 247 2.28 -0.88 2.33
CA ALA A 247 2.78 -1.13 3.67
C ALA A 247 4.28 -0.85 3.72
#